data_AF-A0AA95LJ71-F1
#
_entry.id   AF-A0AA95LJ71-F1
#
_cell.length_a   1.000
_cell.length_b   1.000
_cell.length_c   1.000
_cell.angle_alpha   90.00
_cell.angle_beta   90.00
_cell.angle_gamma   90.00
#
_symmetry.space_group_name_H-M   'P 1'
#
loop_
_entity.id
_entity.type
_entity.pdbx_description
1 polymer ?
#
loop_
_entity_poly.entity_id
_entity_poly.type
_entity_poly.pdbx_seq_one_letter_code
_entity_poly.pdbx_strand_id
1 'polypeptide(L)'
;MKIGELAKLTGVSVRSLRYYENQGLISPIRQANGYREYSPLAVETVETIKLYLNLGLSTEQIAGFLHCVLKNKEAFCAEVMPLYRSKLEDIERQLVELNQIKRNLEERMASILQEQNESSLGACTLENLD
;
A
#
# COMPACT_ATOMS: atom_id res chain seq x y z
N MET A 1 -14.49 -17.14 -17.49
CA MET A 1 -14.35 -17.14 -16.00
C MET A 1 -15.21 -16.04 -15.38
N LYS A 2 -16.00 -16.34 -14.34
CA LYS A 2 -16.83 -15.31 -13.64
C LYS A 2 -15.98 -14.50 -12.65
N ILE A 3 -16.45 -13.32 -12.22
CA ILE A 3 -15.72 -12.46 -11.26
C ILE A 3 -15.40 -13.17 -9.94
N GLY A 4 -16.30 -14.04 -9.46
CA GLY A 4 -16.09 -14.80 -8.22
C GLY A 4 -15.05 -15.90 -8.35
N GLU A 5 -14.85 -16.43 -9.56
CA GLU A 5 -13.79 -17.40 -9.85
C GLU A 5 -12.45 -16.69 -10.01
N LEU A 6 -12.42 -15.54 -10.69
CA LEU A 6 -11.23 -14.67 -10.76
C LEU A 6 -10.76 -14.24 -9.35
N ALA A 7 -11.70 -13.91 -8.46
CA ALA A 7 -11.40 -13.59 -7.06
C ALA A 7 -10.73 -14.76 -6.32
N LYS A 8 -11.22 -15.98 -6.53
CA LYS A 8 -10.64 -17.18 -5.92
C LYS A 8 -9.23 -17.47 -6.45
N LEU A 9 -9.00 -17.33 -7.75
CA LEU A 9 -7.70 -17.61 -8.37
C LEU A 9 -6.63 -16.59 -8.00
N THR A 10 -6.99 -15.32 -7.86
CA THR A 10 -6.04 -14.22 -7.60
C THR A 10 -5.91 -13.86 -6.11
N GLY A 11 -6.80 -14.39 -5.27
CA GLY A 11 -6.92 -14.00 -3.86
C GLY A 11 -7.42 -12.57 -3.65
N VAL A 12 -7.83 -11.87 -4.72
CA VAL A 12 -8.33 -10.49 -4.65
C VAL A 12 -9.84 -10.49 -4.38
N SER A 13 -10.29 -9.60 -3.50
CA SER A 13 -11.72 -9.48 -3.20
C SER A 13 -12.52 -9.11 -4.46
N VAL A 14 -13.76 -9.59 -4.57
CA VAL A 14 -14.68 -9.19 -5.65
C VAL A 14 -14.86 -7.67 -5.69
N ARG A 15 -14.85 -7.00 -4.52
CA ARG A 15 -14.92 -5.54 -4.43
C ARG A 15 -13.73 -4.88 -5.14
N SER A 16 -12.52 -5.36 -4.88
CA SER A 16 -11.29 -4.85 -5.50
C SER A 16 -11.28 -5.14 -7.01
N LEU A 17 -11.74 -6.31 -7.45
CA LEU A 17 -11.88 -6.59 -8.89
C LEU A 17 -12.87 -5.65 -9.57
N ARG A 18 -14.02 -5.35 -8.94
CA ARG A 18 -14.95 -4.33 -9.46
C ARG A 18 -14.32 -2.94 -9.50
N TYR A 19 -13.49 -2.62 -8.50
CA TYR A 19 -12.74 -1.37 -8.52
C TYR A 19 -11.76 -1.34 -9.69
N TYR A 20 -10.99 -2.39 -9.94
CA TYR A 20 -10.08 -2.47 -11.10
C TYR A 20 -10.84 -2.38 -12.44
N GLU A 21 -12.02 -3.00 -12.53
CA GLU A 21 -12.90 -2.86 -13.71
C GLU A 21 -13.37 -1.42 -13.91
N ASN A 22 -13.79 -0.73 -12.84
CA ASN A 22 -14.20 0.68 -12.91
C ASN A 22 -13.04 1.61 -13.28
N GLN A 23 -11.81 1.26 -12.90
CA GLN A 23 -10.59 1.97 -13.29
C GLN A 23 -10.09 1.57 -14.70
N GLY A 24 -10.80 0.69 -15.41
CA GLY A 24 -10.43 0.24 -16.75
C GLY A 24 -9.23 -0.71 -16.81
N LEU A 25 -8.72 -1.17 -15.67
CA LEU A 25 -7.53 -2.03 -15.58
C LEU A 25 -7.82 -3.48 -16.00
N ILE A 26 -9.04 -3.93 -15.78
CA ILE A 26 -9.56 -5.22 -16.28
C ILE A 26 -10.89 -5.00 -16.97
N SER A 27 -11.21 -5.83 -17.95
CA SER A 27 -12.48 -5.71 -18.69
C SER A 27 -13.06 -7.10 -18.96
N PRO A 28 -14.34 -7.34 -18.62
CA PRO A 28 -15.02 -8.56 -19.00
C PRO A 28 -15.46 -8.49 -20.47
N ILE A 29 -15.50 -9.65 -21.11
CA ILE A 29 -16.15 -9.85 -22.41
C ILE A 29 -17.61 -10.23 -22.14
N ARG A 30 -18.53 -9.62 -22.89
CA ARG A 30 -19.93 -10.04 -22.90
C ARG A 30 -20.10 -11.21 -23.87
N GLN A 31 -20.59 -12.33 -23.38
CA GLN A 31 -20.98 -13.46 -24.22
C GLN A 31 -22.34 -13.22 -24.89
N ALA A 32 -22.63 -13.99 -25.95
CA ALA A 32 -23.90 -13.91 -26.69
C ALA A 32 -25.14 -14.15 -25.82
N ASN A 33 -24.98 -14.88 -24.71
CA ASN A 33 -26.01 -15.14 -23.70
C ASN A 33 -26.18 -14.01 -22.66
N GLY A 34 -25.44 -12.90 -22.80
CA GLY A 34 -25.51 -11.74 -21.91
C GLY A 34 -24.65 -11.83 -20.63
N TYR A 35 -24.02 -12.97 -20.35
CA TYR A 35 -23.13 -13.11 -19.19
C TYR A 35 -21.78 -12.40 -19.41
N ARG A 36 -21.20 -11.90 -18.31
CA ARG A 36 -19.86 -11.31 -18.27
C ARG A 36 -18.84 -12.37 -17.90
N GLU A 37 -17.80 -12.49 -18.71
CA GLU A 37 -16.68 -13.37 -18.43
C GLU A 37 -15.33 -12.67 -18.62
N TYR A 38 -14.40 -12.97 -17.74
CA TYR A 38 -13.00 -12.61 -17.91
C TYR A 38 -12.26 -13.75 -18.62
N SER A 39 -11.30 -13.37 -19.45
CA SER A 39 -10.36 -14.31 -20.07
C SER A 39 -9.36 -14.83 -19.03
N PRO A 40 -8.65 -15.95 -19.32
CA PRO A 40 -7.57 -16.43 -18.46
C PRO A 40 -6.47 -15.39 -18.21
N LEU A 41 -6.20 -14.49 -19.18
CA LEU A 41 -5.23 -13.39 -19.06
C LEU A 41 -5.58 -12.39 -17.95
N ALA A 42 -6.84 -12.35 -17.50
CA ALA A 42 -7.22 -11.49 -16.38
C ALA A 42 -6.54 -11.90 -15.08
N VAL A 43 -6.15 -13.18 -14.91
CA VAL A 43 -5.39 -13.62 -13.72
C VAL A 43 -4.03 -12.93 -13.71
N GLU A 44 -3.28 -13.03 -14.81
CA GLU A 44 -1.98 -12.38 -14.96
C GLU A 44 -2.10 -10.86 -14.78
N THR A 45 -3.10 -10.24 -15.40
CA THR A 45 -3.36 -8.81 -15.26
C THR A 45 -3.56 -8.40 -13.80
N VAL A 46 -4.35 -9.16 -13.04
CA VAL A 46 -4.61 -8.88 -11.62
C VAL A 46 -3.36 -9.10 -10.76
N GLU A 47 -2.56 -10.13 -11.02
CA GLU A 47 -1.28 -10.34 -10.32
C GLU A 47 -0.28 -9.22 -10.61
N THR A 48 -0.21 -8.74 -11.84
CA THR A 48 0.58 -7.56 -12.22
C THR A 48 0.10 -6.31 -11.48
N ILE A 49 -1.21 -6.07 -11.41
CA ILE A 49 -1.77 -4.95 -10.63
C ILE A 49 -1.37 -5.07 -9.15
N LYS A 50 -1.46 -6.26 -8.55
CA LYS A 50 -1.06 -6.49 -7.15
C LYS A 50 0.41 -6.18 -6.92
N LEU A 51 1.30 -6.61 -7.83
CA LEU A 51 2.72 -6.31 -7.75
C LEU A 51 2.96 -4.80 -7.62
N TYR A 52 2.36 -4.00 -8.52
CA TYR A 52 2.55 -2.55 -8.51
C TYR A 52 1.87 -1.84 -7.33
N LEU A 53 0.71 -2.33 -6.88
CA LEU A 53 0.08 -1.83 -5.66
C LEU A 53 0.96 -2.09 -4.42
N ASN A 54 1.65 -3.23 -4.36
CA ASN A 54 2.59 -3.54 -3.28
C ASN A 54 3.85 -2.66 -3.30
N LEU A 55 4.21 -2.10 -4.46
CA LEU A 55 5.23 -1.05 -4.59
C LEU A 55 4.70 0.34 -4.18
N GLY A 56 3.42 0.43 -3.81
CA GLY A 56 2.78 1.66 -3.37
C GLY A 56 2.40 2.62 -4.50
N LEU A 57 2.31 2.11 -5.74
CA LEU A 57 1.72 2.85 -6.86
C LEU A 57 0.20 2.85 -6.76
N SER A 58 -0.45 3.90 -7.26
CA SER A 58 -1.91 3.99 -7.34
C SER A 58 -2.44 3.27 -8.57
N THR A 59 -3.74 2.92 -8.58
CA THR A 59 -4.39 2.34 -9.77
C THR A 59 -4.36 3.27 -10.98
N GLU A 60 -4.35 4.58 -10.76
CA GLU A 60 -4.22 5.58 -11.83
C GLU A 60 -2.82 5.54 -12.47
N GLN A 61 -1.76 5.50 -11.64
CA GLN A 61 -0.39 5.35 -12.13
C GLN A 61 -0.22 4.05 -12.90
N ILE A 62 -0.76 2.95 -12.36
CA ILE A 62 -0.72 1.62 -13.00
C ILE A 62 -1.42 1.66 -14.36
N ALA A 63 -2.59 2.30 -14.47
CA ALA A 63 -3.32 2.40 -15.73
C ALA A 63 -2.48 3.00 -16.86
N GLY A 64 -1.58 3.94 -16.55
CA GLY A 64 -0.72 4.60 -17.52
C GLY A 64 0.26 3.68 -18.25
N PHE A 65 0.66 2.55 -17.66
CA PHE A 65 1.68 1.67 -18.24
C PHE A 65 1.32 0.18 -18.23
N LEU A 66 0.20 -0.22 -17.61
CA LEU A 66 -0.22 -1.62 -17.46
C LEU A 66 -0.23 -2.37 -18.81
N HIS A 67 -0.71 -1.72 -19.86
CA HIS A 67 -0.75 -2.34 -21.19
C HIS A 67 0.65 -2.66 -21.74
N CYS A 68 1.63 -1.78 -21.48
CA CYS A 68 2.99 -1.97 -21.95
C CYS A 68 3.66 -3.16 -21.25
N VAL A 69 3.55 -3.23 -19.92
CA VAL A 69 4.21 -4.26 -19.10
C VAL A 69 3.57 -5.65 -19.25
N LEU A 70 2.30 -5.72 -19.66
CA LEU A 70 1.66 -7.00 -20.02
C LEU A 70 2.11 -7.53 -21.40
N LYS A 71 2.64 -6.67 -22.27
CA LYS A 71 3.07 -7.05 -23.63
C LYS A 71 4.59 -7.13 -23.78
N ASN A 72 5.32 -6.40 -22.97
CA ASN A 72 6.77 -6.21 -23.08
C ASN A 72 7.42 -6.39 -21.71
N LYS A 73 8.75 -6.54 -21.70
CA LYS A 73 9.50 -6.44 -20.45
C LYS A 73 9.40 -5.01 -19.91
N GLU A 74 9.30 -4.90 -18.60
CA GLU A 74 9.19 -3.62 -17.87
C GLU A 74 10.26 -2.59 -18.28
N ALA A 75 11.48 -3.06 -18.56
CA ALA A 75 12.60 -2.20 -19.01
C ALA A 75 12.32 -1.42 -20.31
N PHE A 76 11.31 -1.80 -21.10
CA PHE A 76 10.92 -1.11 -22.33
C PHE A 76 9.73 -0.15 -22.15
N CYS A 77 9.16 -0.06 -20.95
CA CYS A 77 8.03 0.82 -20.63
C CYS A 77 8.55 2.10 -19.98
N ALA A 78 8.66 3.17 -20.78
CA ALA A 78 9.33 4.41 -20.41
C ALA A 78 8.72 5.10 -19.18
N GLU A 79 7.45 4.85 -18.92
CA GLU A 79 6.65 5.41 -17.82
C GLU A 79 7.03 4.82 -16.45
N VAL A 80 7.61 3.61 -16.41
CA VAL A 80 7.81 2.87 -15.16
C VAL A 80 8.93 3.47 -14.30
N MET A 81 10.09 3.76 -14.90
CA MET A 81 11.26 4.25 -14.16
C MET A 81 11.03 5.60 -13.48
N PRO A 82 10.39 6.61 -14.11
CA PRO A 82 10.04 7.86 -13.43
C PRO A 82 9.13 7.65 -12.22
N LEU A 83 8.16 6.74 -12.30
CA LEU A 83 7.26 6.42 -11.19
C LEU A 83 8.00 5.79 -10.02
N TYR A 84 8.94 4.87 -10.29
CA TYR A 84 9.79 4.29 -9.24
C TYR A 84 10.66 5.32 -8.54
N ARG A 85 11.28 6.23 -9.31
CA ARG A 85 12.08 7.32 -8.72
C ARG A 85 11.24 8.22 -7.83
N SER A 86 10.10 8.70 -8.34
CA SER A 86 9.17 9.51 -7.55
C SER A 86 8.71 8.79 -6.30
N LYS A 87 8.39 7.50 -6.39
CA LYS A 87 7.92 6.73 -5.23
C LYS A 87 9.01 6.54 -4.18
N LEU A 88 10.25 6.31 -4.62
CA LEU A 88 11.40 6.20 -3.71
C LEU A 88 11.65 7.53 -2.98
N GLU A 89 11.62 8.65 -3.70
CA GLU A 89 11.75 9.99 -3.12
C GLU A 89 10.64 10.28 -2.11
N ASP A 90 9.40 9.88 -2.40
CA ASP A 90 8.27 10.02 -1.47
C ASP A 90 8.50 9.23 -0.18
N ILE A 91 8.96 7.98 -0.30
CA ILE A 91 9.25 7.11 0.84
C ILE A 91 10.38 7.69 1.68
N GLU A 92 11.46 8.17 1.06
CA GLU A 92 12.57 8.81 1.77
C GLU A 92 12.11 10.03 2.56
N ARG A 93 11.26 10.88 1.99
CA ARG A 93 10.67 12.02 2.71
C ARG A 93 9.82 11.58 3.90
N GLN A 94 8.97 10.56 3.72
CA GLN A 94 8.15 10.02 4.80
C GLN A 94 9.00 9.40 5.93
N LEU A 95 10.11 8.73 5.58
CA LEU A 95 11.04 8.19 6.58
C LEU A 95 11.66 9.31 7.43
N VAL A 96 12.06 10.42 6.81
CA VAL A 96 12.61 11.57 7.56
C VAL A 96 11.56 12.13 8.54
N GLU A 97 10.33 12.33 8.08
CA GLU A 97 9.23 12.84 8.90
C GLU A 97 8.89 11.89 10.06
N LEU A 98 8.72 10.59 9.77
CA LEU A 98 8.40 9.58 10.77
C LEU A 98 9.52 9.44 11.81
N ASN A 99 10.79 9.56 11.40
CA ASN A 99 11.90 9.56 12.34
C ASN A 99 11.91 10.79 13.25
N GLN A 100 11.50 11.98 12.75
CA GLN A 100 11.36 13.16 13.59
C GLN A 100 10.23 12.97 14.62
N ILE A 101 9.07 12.48 14.18
CA ILE A 101 7.93 12.21 15.06
C ILE A 101 8.34 11.19 16.14
N LYS A 102 9.03 10.12 15.76
CA LYS A 102 9.55 9.12 16.69
C LYS A 102 10.43 9.75 17.77
N ARG A 103 11.42 10.57 17.38
CA ARG A 103 12.30 11.27 18.34
C ARG A 103 11.52 12.15 19.30
N ASN A 104 10.58 12.95 18.79
CA ASN A 104 9.75 13.80 19.63
C ASN A 104 8.95 12.98 20.66
N LEU A 105 8.40 11.83 20.25
CA LEU A 105 7.69 10.93 21.17
C LEU A 105 8.62 10.33 22.23
N GLU A 106 9.82 9.89 21.85
CA GLU A 106 10.84 9.37 22.77
C GLU A 106 11.24 10.41 23.84
N GLU A 107 11.46 11.66 23.44
CA GLU A 107 11.77 12.76 24.36
C GLU A 107 10.62 13.04 25.34
N ARG A 108 9.37 13.07 24.84
CA ARG A 108 8.19 13.26 25.70
C ARG A 108 8.02 12.13 26.71
N MET A 109 8.24 10.88 26.30
CA MET A 109 8.19 9.74 27.21
C MET A 109 9.30 9.82 28.27
N ALA A 110 10.52 10.18 27.88
CA ALA A 110 11.63 10.33 28.81
C ALA A 110 11.36 11.40 29.88
N SER A 111 10.82 12.56 29.49
CA SER A 111 10.43 13.63 30.43
C SER A 111 9.43 13.14 31.48
N ILE A 112 8.36 12.46 31.03
CA ILE A 112 7.31 11.96 31.94
C ILE A 112 7.88 10.93 32.92
N LEU A 113 8.75 10.03 32.44
CA LEU A 113 9.36 9.01 33.31
C LEU A 113 10.31 9.64 34.35
N GLN A 114 11.02 10.70 34.00
CA GLN A 114 11.86 11.45 34.95
C GLN A 114 11.01 12.11 36.04
N GLU A 115 9.94 12.83 35.66
CA GLU A 115 9.02 13.47 36.60
C GLU A 115 8.36 12.48 37.57
N GLN A 116 7.98 11.28 37.09
CA GLN A 116 7.44 10.22 37.93
C GLN A 116 8.47 9.68 38.93
N ASN A 117 9.72 9.52 38.49
CA ASN A 117 10.79 9.00 39.34
C ASN A 117 11.15 10.01 40.45
N GLU A 118 11.24 11.30 40.11
CA GLU A 118 11.44 12.40 41.06
C GLU A 118 10.29 12.53 42.06
N SER A 119 9.03 12.36 41.60
CA SER A 119 7.86 12.35 42.46
C SER A 119 7.84 11.15 43.43
N SER A 120 8.37 10.00 43.02
CA SER A 120 8.49 8.81 43.88
C SER A 120 9.58 8.97 44.95
N LEU A 121 10.70 9.65 44.61
CA LEU A 121 11.79 9.93 45.53
C LEU A 121 11.45 11.06 46.51
N GLY A 122 10.65 12.04 46.09
CA GLY A 122 10.13 13.12 46.95
C GLY A 122 9.06 12.66 47.95
N ALA A 123 8.32 11.59 47.66
CA ALA A 123 7.36 11.00 48.59
C ALA A 123 8.06 10.22 49.73
N CYS A 124 9.20 9.56 49.46
CA CYS A 124 9.93 8.76 50.45
C CYS A 124 10.69 9.58 51.52
N THR A 125 10.85 10.90 51.37
CA THR A 125 11.59 11.74 52.34
C THR A 125 10.72 12.39 53.41
N LEU A 126 9.38 12.31 53.30
CA LEU A 126 8.44 12.91 54.26
C LEU A 126 7.89 11.93 55.31
N GLU A 127 8.20 10.63 55.25
CA GLU A 127 7.69 9.62 56.21
C GLU A 127 8.70 9.18 57.30
N ASN A 128 9.86 9.82 57.46
CA ASN A 128 10.87 9.44 58.48
C ASN A 128 11.27 10.59 59.43
N LEU A 129 10.34 11.48 59.76
CA LEU A 129 10.49 12.48 60.82
C LEU A 129 9.29 12.37 61.77
N ASP A 130 9.32 11.37 62.64
CA ASP A 130 8.72 11.37 63.99
C ASP A 130 9.28 10.20 64.81
#